data_AF-W2TJK1-F1
#
_entry.id   AF-W2TJK1-F1
#
_cell.length_a   1.000
_cell.length_b   1.000
_cell.length_c   1.000
_cell.angle_alpha   90.00
_cell.angle_beta   90.00
_cell.angle_gamma   90.00
#
_symmetry.space_group_name_H-M   'P 1'
#
loop_
_entity.id
_entity.type
_entity.pdbx_description
1 polymer ?
#
loop_
_entity_poly.entity_id
_entity_poly.type
_entity_poly.pdbx_seq_one_letter_code
_entity_poly.pdbx_strand_id
1 'polypeptide(L)'
;MGDVQQNNTTSAGIGAASVTVAALHSAARAANKVDSTSASPNIVKGVLGFASFATLAAGLRSAWKHTRQPEAADLRRAQVLSGVGFASKALGVATIITVSGFSLFIVGISWVLNVNTPRQFGSAMCEAFGDSLRLPQSQNSQTFEELILSIEAQQQSNLSTPPSNSAVGTGMLTLCVLLTLLFLVILLLFSLRSNRPLPIRPSSKVLLVIAHPDDETMFFAPTLRALSLAGHRIFMLCVSNGNYEGLGRKRTYELRDAVYHLGVSPSDVTVLDYDAFQDGEQWDKQGLGCVLLRHMEVLSVDLVLSFDTGGVSGHRNHSSCFEALQEVYTRGVIPEDVQIFVLDSVSLFRKYLGIFDAPFSVARSPFHYFARGRDVAAAWRAMHTHRSQFVWFRFLYMIFSRYVYINTFRRIAPVNKIPVAKRKCKSS
;
A
#
# COMPACT_ATOMS: atom_id res chain seq x y z
N MET A 1 -50.78 50.39 16.68
CA MET A 1 -51.26 49.15 16.04
C MET A 1 -50.51 49.01 14.73
N GLY A 2 -49.57 48.07 14.64
CA GLY A 2 -48.73 47.89 13.46
C GLY A 2 -47.32 47.37 13.79
N ASP A 3 -47.25 46.22 14.46
CA ASP A 3 -46.04 45.37 14.54
C ASP A 3 -46.09 44.32 13.42
N VAL A 4 -44.91 43.92 12.93
CA VAL A 4 -44.45 42.56 12.51
C VAL A 4 -43.14 42.76 11.73
N GLN A 5 -41.97 42.64 12.37
CA GLN A 5 -41.14 41.44 12.58
C GLN A 5 -40.54 40.81 11.31
N GLN A 6 -39.23 41.02 11.15
CA GLN A 6 -38.33 40.31 10.22
C GLN A 6 -37.90 38.96 10.80
N ASN A 7 -38.03 37.92 9.99
CA ASN A 7 -37.56 36.55 10.24
C ASN A 7 -36.03 36.48 10.18
N ASN A 8 -35.42 35.90 11.22
CA ASN A 8 -34.02 35.49 11.23
C ASN A 8 -33.95 33.97 11.49
N THR A 9 -33.45 33.23 10.51
CA THR A 9 -33.20 31.79 10.56
C THR A 9 -31.97 31.47 11.42
N THR A 10 -32.16 30.64 12.43
CA THR A 10 -31.13 30.15 13.35
C THR A 10 -30.28 29.03 12.72
N SER A 11 -28.95 29.25 12.66
CA SER A 11 -27.96 28.22 12.35
C SER A 11 -27.52 27.50 13.63
N ALA A 12 -27.95 26.25 13.78
CA ALA A 12 -27.43 25.33 14.79
C ALA A 12 -26.12 24.71 14.26
N GLY A 13 -24.96 25.18 14.74
CA GLY A 13 -23.68 24.64 14.26
C GLY A 13 -22.42 25.05 15.02
N ILE A 14 -22.51 25.66 16.21
CA ILE A 14 -21.34 26.21 16.95
C ILE A 14 -21.07 25.44 18.28
N GLY A 15 -21.79 24.35 18.54
CA GLY A 15 -21.71 23.66 19.84
C GLY A 15 -20.43 22.83 20.09
N ALA A 16 -19.76 22.30 19.07
CA ALA A 16 -18.71 21.29 19.28
C ALA A 16 -17.30 21.86 19.51
N ALA A 17 -16.94 22.97 18.87
CA ALA A 17 -15.62 23.60 19.02
C ALA A 17 -15.49 24.40 20.33
N SER A 18 -16.61 24.93 20.84
CA SER A 18 -16.72 25.62 22.14
C SER A 18 -16.39 24.69 23.31
N VAL A 19 -16.82 23.42 23.22
CA VAL A 19 -16.60 22.41 24.29
C VAL A 19 -15.12 22.04 24.41
N THR A 20 -14.36 22.00 23.31
CA THR A 20 -12.93 21.65 23.30
C THR A 20 -12.06 22.79 23.80
N VAL A 21 -12.39 24.04 23.46
CA VAL A 21 -11.66 25.24 23.95
C VAL A 21 -11.97 25.48 25.42
N ALA A 22 -13.22 25.30 25.85
CA ALA A 22 -13.58 25.35 27.27
C ALA A 22 -12.90 24.22 28.07
N ALA A 23 -12.81 23.01 27.52
CA ALA A 23 -12.09 21.90 28.14
C ALA A 23 -10.57 22.17 28.23
N LEU A 24 -9.96 22.79 27.22
CA LEU A 24 -8.55 23.21 27.27
C LEU A 24 -8.32 24.35 28.26
N HIS A 25 -9.23 25.33 28.33
CA HIS A 25 -9.19 26.41 29.31
C HIS A 25 -9.38 25.91 30.75
N SER A 26 -10.24 24.91 30.94
CA SER A 26 -10.43 24.22 32.21
C SER A 26 -9.22 23.35 32.57
N ALA A 27 -8.58 22.70 31.59
CA ALA A 27 -7.34 21.95 31.79
C ALA A 27 -6.15 22.87 32.09
N ALA A 28 -6.06 24.04 31.45
CA ALA A 28 -5.04 25.06 31.71
C ALA A 28 -5.27 25.77 33.05
N ARG A 29 -6.53 26.05 33.42
CA ARG A 29 -6.88 26.52 34.78
C ARG A 29 -6.64 25.45 35.84
N ALA A 30 -6.88 24.17 35.53
CA ALA A 30 -6.56 23.06 36.43
C ALA A 30 -5.03 22.92 36.59
N ALA A 31 -4.26 23.04 35.50
CA ALA A 31 -2.80 23.04 35.54
C ALA A 31 -2.23 24.21 36.36
N ASN A 32 -2.78 25.42 36.22
CA ASN A 32 -2.40 26.57 37.05
C ASN A 32 -2.96 26.54 38.49
N LYS A 33 -3.87 25.62 38.82
CA LYS A 33 -4.35 25.42 40.20
C LYS A 33 -3.58 24.32 40.94
N VAL A 34 -2.79 23.51 40.21
CA VAL A 34 -2.02 22.37 40.77
C VAL A 34 -0.72 22.81 41.47
N ASP A 35 -0.27 24.05 41.29
CA ASP A 35 0.81 24.63 42.10
C ASP A 35 0.43 24.84 43.58
N SER A 36 -0.81 24.49 43.97
CA SER A 36 -1.28 24.54 45.37
C SER A 36 -1.53 23.16 46.01
N THR A 37 -1.17 22.04 45.37
CA THR A 37 -1.33 20.71 45.97
C THR A 37 0.00 19.96 46.08
N SER A 38 0.37 19.61 47.31
CA SER A 38 1.59 18.95 47.77
C SER A 38 1.77 17.48 47.33
N ALA A 39 1.44 17.15 46.08
CA ALA A 39 1.64 15.79 45.56
C ALA A 39 3.03 15.64 44.92
N SER A 40 3.80 14.62 45.34
CA SER A 40 5.12 14.37 44.77
C SER A 40 5.01 13.99 43.28
N PRO A 41 5.98 14.38 42.42
CA PRO A 41 5.95 14.09 40.98
C PRO A 41 5.79 12.60 40.66
N ASN A 42 6.29 11.72 41.54
CA ASN A 42 6.16 10.27 41.41
C ASN A 42 4.73 9.78 41.65
N ILE A 43 3.98 10.42 42.56
CA ILE A 43 2.56 10.13 42.78
C ILE A 43 1.75 10.55 41.54
N VAL A 44 2.05 11.70 40.96
CA VAL A 44 1.39 12.18 39.73
C VAL A 44 1.65 11.24 38.55
N LYS A 45 2.89 10.80 38.35
CA LYS A 45 3.25 9.78 37.33
C LYS A 45 2.52 8.46 37.58
N GLY A 46 2.46 8.00 38.83
CA GLY A 46 1.76 6.77 39.20
C GLY A 46 0.27 6.82 38.88
N VAL A 47 -0.41 7.92 39.24
CA VAL A 47 -1.85 8.11 38.98
C VAL A 47 -2.12 8.22 37.48
N LEU A 48 -1.32 9.00 36.75
CA LEU A 48 -1.50 9.19 35.30
C LEU A 48 -1.18 7.92 34.51
N GLY A 49 -0.14 7.19 34.91
CA GLY A 49 0.22 5.89 34.35
C GLY A 49 -0.88 4.85 34.57
N PHE A 50 -1.43 4.76 35.79
CA PHE A 50 -2.53 3.85 36.11
C PHE A 50 -3.81 4.20 35.33
N ALA A 51 -4.19 5.47 35.25
CA ALA A 51 -5.36 5.91 34.49
C ALA A 51 -5.21 5.64 32.98
N SER A 52 -4.01 5.88 32.43
CA SER A 52 -3.69 5.58 31.03
C SER A 52 -3.69 4.08 30.75
N PHE A 53 -3.17 3.27 31.67
CA PHE A 53 -3.20 1.82 31.55
C PHE A 53 -4.63 1.26 31.61
N ALA A 54 -5.45 1.74 32.55
CA ALA A 54 -6.84 1.31 32.68
C ALA A 54 -7.67 1.66 31.43
N THR A 55 -7.47 2.86 30.86
CA THR A 55 -8.13 3.28 29.62
C THR A 55 -7.64 2.51 28.39
N LEU A 56 -6.34 2.20 28.31
CA LEU A 56 -5.79 1.34 27.27
C LEU A 56 -6.35 -0.09 27.34
N ALA A 57 -6.40 -0.67 28.54
CA ALA A 57 -6.97 -1.99 28.77
C ALA A 57 -8.46 -2.05 28.42
N ALA A 58 -9.23 -1.01 28.77
CA ALA A 58 -10.63 -0.89 28.37
C ALA A 58 -10.80 -0.74 26.85
N GLY A 59 -9.94 0.06 26.20
CA GLY A 59 -9.89 0.22 24.75
C GLY A 59 -9.59 -1.10 24.02
N LEU A 60 -8.56 -1.81 24.45
CA LEU A 60 -8.16 -3.12 23.89
C LEU A 60 -9.24 -4.19 24.12
N ARG A 61 -9.86 -4.23 25.30
CA ARG A 61 -10.99 -5.12 25.60
C ARG A 61 -12.20 -4.82 24.71
N SER A 62 -12.48 -3.53 24.48
CA SER A 62 -13.54 -3.10 23.56
C SER A 62 -13.23 -3.52 22.13
N ALA A 63 -12.02 -3.26 21.64
CA ALA A 63 -11.59 -3.67 20.30
C ALA A 63 -11.67 -5.20 20.11
N TRP A 64 -11.22 -5.98 21.11
CA TRP A 64 -11.29 -7.44 21.08
C TRP A 64 -12.74 -7.96 21.08
N LYS A 65 -13.65 -7.30 21.80
CA LYS A 65 -15.08 -7.63 21.75
C LYS A 65 -15.68 -7.40 20.36
N HIS A 66 -15.17 -6.41 19.61
CA HIS A 66 -15.64 -6.13 18.24
C HIS A 66 -15.03 -7.07 17.17
N THR A 67 -14.00 -7.85 17.49
CA THR A 67 -13.40 -8.82 16.55
C THR A 67 -13.95 -10.24 16.69
N ARG A 68 -14.73 -10.54 17.74
CA ARG A 68 -15.50 -11.79 17.84
C ARG A 68 -16.83 -11.67 17.07
N GLN A 69 -17.19 -12.71 16.33
CA GLN A 69 -18.43 -12.75 15.54
C GLN A 69 -19.65 -12.51 16.44
N PRO A 70 -20.63 -11.69 16.02
CA PRO A 70 -21.85 -11.47 16.80
C PRO A 70 -22.70 -12.75 16.84
N GLU A 71 -23.23 -13.08 18.01
CA GLU A 71 -24.21 -14.15 18.18
C GLU A 71 -25.48 -13.82 17.38
N ALA A 72 -26.19 -14.83 16.87
CA ALA A 72 -27.33 -14.67 15.95
C ALA A 72 -28.47 -13.76 16.50
N ALA A 73 -28.51 -13.53 17.81
CA ALA A 73 -29.44 -12.62 18.47
C ALA A 73 -29.11 -11.12 18.25
N ASP A 74 -27.82 -10.76 18.07
CA ASP A 74 -27.37 -9.37 17.88
C ASP A 74 -27.58 -8.88 16.44
N LEU A 75 -27.64 -9.79 15.47
CA LEU A 75 -27.86 -9.49 14.05
C LEU A 75 -29.25 -8.87 13.77
N ARG A 76 -30.28 -9.20 14.58
CA ARG A 76 -31.62 -8.60 14.45
C ARG A 76 -31.74 -7.19 15.03
N ARG A 77 -30.93 -6.83 16.04
CA ARG A 77 -30.89 -5.45 16.57
C ARG A 77 -29.95 -4.54 15.76
N ALA A 78 -28.91 -5.10 15.14
CA ALA A 78 -27.94 -4.35 14.35
C ALA A 78 -28.48 -3.83 13.00
N GLN A 79 -29.60 -4.38 12.49
CA GLN A 79 -30.25 -3.89 11.27
C GLN A 79 -30.87 -2.48 11.40
N VAL A 80 -30.89 -1.88 12.60
CA VAL A 80 -31.50 -0.56 12.86
C VAL A 80 -30.45 0.54 13.08
N LEU A 81 -29.16 0.22 13.18
CA LEU A 81 -28.09 1.21 13.38
C LEU A 81 -27.29 1.38 12.10
N SER A 82 -27.41 2.55 11.48
CA SER A 82 -26.71 2.94 10.25
C SER A 82 -25.20 2.69 10.36
N GLY A 83 -24.54 2.33 9.26
CA GLY A 83 -23.09 2.08 9.21
C GLY A 83 -22.22 3.22 9.77
N VAL A 84 -22.78 4.44 9.86
CA VAL A 84 -22.18 5.61 10.53
C VAL A 84 -22.00 5.38 12.03
N GLY A 85 -22.97 4.75 12.70
CA GLY A 85 -22.91 4.45 14.14
C GLY A 85 -21.89 3.35 14.48
N PHE A 86 -21.65 2.43 13.56
CA PHE A 86 -20.58 1.45 13.70
C PHE A 86 -19.20 2.09 13.49
N ALA A 87 -19.07 2.92 12.45
CA ALA A 87 -17.83 3.64 12.15
C ALA A 87 -17.43 4.62 13.26
N SER A 88 -18.39 5.35 13.85
CA SER A 88 -18.11 6.29 14.96
C SER A 88 -17.65 5.57 16.23
N LYS A 89 -18.22 4.40 16.54
CA LYS A 89 -17.77 3.56 17.66
C LYS A 89 -16.37 3.00 17.43
N ALA A 90 -16.08 2.52 16.22
CA ALA A 90 -14.74 2.02 15.87
C ALA A 90 -13.68 3.13 15.94
N LEU A 91 -14.01 4.33 15.44
CA LEU A 91 -13.14 5.50 15.52
C LEU A 91 -12.88 5.90 16.99
N GLY A 92 -13.92 5.95 17.82
CA GLY A 92 -13.78 6.25 19.24
C GLY A 92 -12.90 5.25 19.99
N VAL A 93 -13.04 3.96 19.72
CA VAL A 93 -12.17 2.92 20.31
C VAL A 93 -10.72 3.07 19.85
N ALA A 94 -10.49 3.35 18.56
CA ALA A 94 -9.15 3.59 18.04
C ALA A 94 -8.49 4.83 18.66
N THR A 95 -9.22 5.94 18.80
CA THR A 95 -8.71 7.16 19.46
C THR A 95 -8.32 6.89 20.92
N ILE A 96 -9.15 6.16 21.67
CA ILE A 96 -8.85 5.81 23.07
C ILE A 96 -7.57 4.99 23.17
N ILE A 97 -7.38 3.97 22.32
CA ILE A 97 -6.17 3.14 22.32
C ILE A 97 -4.93 3.98 21.99
N THR A 98 -4.99 4.84 20.96
CA THR A 98 -3.84 5.65 20.54
C THR A 98 -3.45 6.67 21.61
N VAL A 99 -4.41 7.41 22.17
CA VAL A 99 -4.13 8.43 23.19
C VAL A 99 -3.59 7.79 24.46
N SER A 100 -4.25 6.75 24.97
CA SER A 100 -3.81 6.06 26.19
C SER A 100 -2.47 5.36 26.03
N GLY A 101 -2.20 4.75 24.86
CA GLY A 101 -0.91 4.14 24.55
C GLY A 101 0.23 5.16 24.48
N PHE A 102 0.00 6.31 23.85
CA PHE A 102 0.99 7.38 23.78
C PHE A 102 1.23 8.04 25.16
N SER A 103 0.18 8.26 25.95
CA SER A 103 0.31 8.75 27.32
C SER A 103 1.11 7.79 28.20
N LEU A 104 0.87 6.47 28.10
CA LEU A 104 1.63 5.46 28.83
C LEU A 104 3.10 5.44 28.43
N PHE A 105 3.40 5.62 27.13
CA PHE A 105 4.76 5.71 26.62
C PHE A 105 5.51 6.92 27.19
N ILE A 106 4.88 8.09 27.18
CA ILE A 106 5.48 9.32 27.74
C ILE A 106 5.71 9.20 29.25
N VAL A 107 4.73 8.70 30.00
CA VAL A 107 4.88 8.47 31.45
C VAL A 107 5.96 7.41 31.72
N GLY A 108 6.04 6.36 30.91
CA GLY A 108 7.07 5.33 31.00
C GLY A 108 8.48 5.88 30.80
N ILE A 109 8.70 6.67 29.74
CA ILE A 109 9.98 7.36 29.49
C ILE A 109 10.31 8.32 30.64
N SER A 110 9.33 9.10 31.07
CA SER A 110 9.46 10.04 32.19
C SER A 110 9.84 9.34 33.50
N TRP A 111 9.41 8.10 33.70
CA TRP A 111 9.77 7.29 34.86
C TRP A 111 11.16 6.66 34.72
N VAL A 112 11.47 6.06 33.57
CA VAL A 112 12.77 5.43 33.29
C VAL A 112 13.92 6.44 33.34
N LEU A 113 13.71 7.64 32.79
CA LEU A 113 14.73 8.70 32.77
C LEU A 113 14.66 9.62 33.99
N ASN A 114 13.71 9.41 34.90
CA ASN A 114 13.45 10.28 36.05
C ASN A 114 13.31 11.79 35.70
N VAL A 115 12.70 12.09 34.55
CA VAL A 115 12.51 13.45 34.05
C VAL A 115 11.06 13.89 34.20
N ASN A 116 10.83 15.13 34.63
CA ASN A 116 9.50 15.72 34.81
C ASN A 116 9.21 16.84 33.81
N THR A 117 10.24 17.32 33.10
CA THR A 117 10.12 18.43 32.14
C THR A 117 10.82 18.12 30.82
N PRO A 118 10.40 18.75 29.70
CA PRO A 118 11.09 18.61 28.42
C PRO A 118 12.57 19.01 28.46
N ARG A 119 12.95 19.98 29.32
CA ARG A 119 14.35 20.38 29.53
C ARG A 119 15.17 19.28 30.18
N GLN A 120 14.61 18.63 31.21
CA GLN A 120 15.26 17.49 31.88
C GLN A 120 15.41 16.31 30.92
N PHE A 121 14.40 16.06 30.08
CA PHE A 121 14.48 15.05 29.01
C PHE A 121 15.60 15.37 28.01
N GLY A 122 15.67 16.61 27.53
CA GLY A 122 16.75 17.05 26.63
C GLY A 122 18.14 16.86 27.25
N SER A 123 18.31 17.21 28.53
CA SER A 123 19.55 17.00 29.26
C SER A 123 19.91 15.51 29.39
N ALA A 124 18.94 14.66 29.76
CA ALA A 124 19.14 13.22 29.89
C ALA A 124 19.47 12.55 28.55
N MET A 125 18.90 13.04 27.45
CA MET A 125 19.21 12.56 26.10
C MET A 125 20.60 12.99 25.64
N CYS A 126 21.04 14.22 25.96
CA CYS A 126 22.41 14.67 25.69
C CYS A 126 23.44 13.87 26.50
N GLU A 127 23.11 13.50 27.75
CA GLU A 127 23.96 12.66 28.60
C GLU A 127 24.02 11.21 28.09
N ALA A 128 22.91 10.66 27.62
CA ALA A 128 22.83 9.28 27.15
C ALA A 128 23.38 9.06 25.71
N PHE A 129 23.30 10.06 24.83
CA PHE A 129 23.62 9.91 23.40
C PHE A 129 24.68 10.90 22.88
N GLY A 130 25.21 11.80 23.73
CA GLY A 130 26.21 12.79 23.37
C GLY A 130 25.69 13.90 22.45
N ASP A 131 26.61 14.78 22.00
CA ASP A 131 26.29 15.95 21.17
C ASP A 131 26.04 15.61 19.67
N SER A 132 25.99 14.34 19.27
CA SER A 132 25.83 13.94 17.85
C SER A 132 24.48 14.33 17.21
N LEU A 133 23.51 14.81 17.99
CA LEU A 133 22.20 15.28 17.52
C LEU A 133 22.06 16.81 17.47
N ARG A 134 23.10 17.56 17.87
CA ARG A 134 23.07 19.03 17.86
C ARG A 134 23.28 19.58 16.45
N LEU A 135 22.25 20.20 15.88
CA LEU A 135 22.39 21.02 14.68
C LEU A 135 23.17 22.31 15.02
N PRO A 136 24.08 22.79 14.14
CA PRO A 136 24.85 24.01 14.39
C PRO A 136 23.93 25.23 14.51
N GLN A 137 24.14 26.04 15.57
CA GLN A 137 23.39 27.28 15.80
C GLN A 137 23.61 28.27 14.65
N SER A 138 22.51 28.74 14.04
CA SER A 138 22.57 29.88 13.13
C SER A 138 22.69 31.19 13.92
N GLN A 139 23.29 32.21 13.30
CA GLN A 139 23.52 33.55 13.91
C GLN A 139 22.24 34.30 14.30
N ASN A 140 21.05 33.74 14.06
CA ASN A 140 19.74 34.26 14.48
C ASN A 140 19.06 33.41 15.58
N SER A 141 19.80 32.56 16.30
CA SER A 141 19.24 31.76 17.38
C SER A 141 19.11 32.58 18.67
N GLN A 142 17.89 33.03 18.98
CA GLN A 142 17.55 33.54 20.31
C GLN A 142 17.64 32.40 21.33
N THR A 143 18.22 32.69 22.49
CA THR A 143 18.18 31.75 23.62
C THR A 143 16.75 31.62 24.15
N PHE A 144 16.41 30.49 24.78
CA PHE A 144 15.05 30.26 25.29
C PHE A 144 14.64 31.29 26.36
N GLU A 145 15.59 31.92 27.05
CA GLU A 145 15.31 33.05 27.94
C GLU A 145 15.00 34.33 27.18
N GLU A 146 15.72 34.66 26.11
CA GLU A 146 15.37 35.79 25.24
C GLU A 146 14.00 35.58 24.56
N LEU A 147 13.65 34.34 24.26
CA LEU A 147 12.32 33.98 23.77
C LEU A 147 11.24 34.19 24.85
N ILE A 148 11.48 33.77 26.10
CA ILE A 148 10.52 34.00 27.20
C ILE A 148 10.38 35.48 27.51
N LEU A 149 11.48 36.21 27.61
CA LEU A 149 11.46 37.65 27.90
C LEU A 149 10.80 38.46 26.78
N SER A 150 11.00 38.06 25.52
CA SER A 150 10.30 38.69 24.39
C SER A 150 8.81 38.34 24.36
N ILE A 151 8.42 37.14 24.77
CA ILE A 151 7.01 36.73 24.93
C ILE A 151 6.33 37.48 26.07
N GLU A 152 6.99 37.62 27.23
CA GLU A 152 6.47 38.36 28.39
C GLU A 152 6.34 39.86 28.10
N ALA A 153 7.32 40.45 27.40
CA ALA A 153 7.26 41.83 26.94
C ALA A 153 6.14 42.06 25.90
N GLN A 154 5.90 41.09 25.00
CA GLN A 154 4.76 41.13 24.08
C GLN A 154 3.42 40.96 24.80
N GLN A 155 3.38 40.25 25.93
CA GLN A 155 2.15 40.00 26.68
C GLN A 155 1.66 41.25 27.43
N GLN A 156 2.59 42.10 27.90
CA GLN A 156 2.27 43.40 28.49
C GLN A 156 1.82 44.44 27.44
N SER A 157 2.31 44.36 26.19
CA SER A 157 1.83 45.22 25.10
C SER A 157 0.50 44.76 24.47
N ASN A 158 0.12 43.49 24.62
CA ASN A 158 -1.05 42.89 23.97
C ASN A 158 -2.36 43.03 24.77
N LEU A 159 -2.37 43.71 25.92
CA LEU A 159 -3.62 44.07 26.60
C LEU A 159 -4.35 45.25 25.91
N SER A 160 -3.82 45.77 24.80
CA SER A 160 -4.39 46.91 24.06
C SER A 160 -4.50 46.73 22.54
N THR A 161 -4.32 45.53 21.97
CA THR A 161 -4.40 45.30 20.50
C THR A 161 -5.22 44.04 20.12
N PRO A 162 -5.97 44.06 19.00
CA PRO A 162 -6.88 42.97 18.61
C PRO A 162 -6.13 41.72 18.12
N PRO A 163 -6.76 40.53 18.13
CA PRO A 163 -6.06 39.26 17.93
C PRO A 163 -5.45 39.14 16.53
N SER A 164 -4.19 38.69 16.47
CA SER A 164 -3.43 38.51 15.24
C SER A 164 -3.82 37.22 14.49
N ASN A 165 -3.81 37.30 13.16
CA ASN A 165 -4.30 36.28 12.20
C ASN A 165 -3.56 34.92 12.18
N SER A 166 -2.64 34.65 13.11
CA SER A 166 -1.73 33.49 13.05
C SER A 166 -2.34 32.18 13.59
N ALA A 167 -3.21 32.24 14.59
CA ALA A 167 -3.88 31.06 15.17
C ALA A 167 -4.94 30.45 14.24
N VAL A 168 -5.56 31.27 13.37
CA VAL A 168 -6.48 30.81 12.33
C VAL A 168 -5.73 30.00 11.25
N GLY A 169 -4.49 30.37 10.95
CA GLY A 169 -3.67 29.73 9.92
C GLY A 169 -3.26 28.28 10.24
N THR A 170 -2.89 27.98 11.49
CA THR A 170 -2.46 26.63 11.89
C THR A 170 -3.62 25.64 12.00
N GLY A 171 -4.79 26.08 12.50
CA GLY A 171 -6.02 25.29 12.52
C GLY A 171 -6.51 24.96 11.11
N MET A 172 -6.47 25.95 10.21
CA MET A 172 -6.86 25.78 8.81
C MET A 172 -5.90 24.84 8.07
N LEU A 173 -4.58 24.94 8.28
CA LEU A 173 -3.60 24.02 7.68
C LEU A 173 -3.83 22.57 8.13
N THR A 174 -4.06 22.36 9.43
CA THR A 174 -4.31 21.02 9.98
C THR A 174 -5.58 20.41 9.39
N LEU A 175 -6.65 21.20 9.28
CA LEU A 175 -7.89 20.77 8.63
C LEU A 175 -7.66 20.40 7.15
N CYS A 176 -6.91 21.22 6.40
CA CYS A 176 -6.57 20.94 5.01
C CYS A 176 -5.80 19.62 4.87
N VAL A 177 -4.83 19.35 5.74
CA VAL A 177 -4.07 18.09 5.74
C VAL A 177 -5.00 16.90 6.01
N LEU A 178 -5.86 16.99 7.02
CA LEU A 178 -6.81 15.91 7.36
C LEU A 178 -7.80 15.63 6.23
N LEU A 179 -8.35 16.67 5.60
CA LEU A 179 -9.26 16.53 4.46
C LEU A 179 -8.55 15.94 3.25
N THR A 180 -7.29 16.31 3.01
CA THR A 180 -6.47 15.74 1.94
C THR A 180 -6.20 14.26 2.19
N LEU A 181 -5.82 13.87 3.40
CA LEU A 181 -5.62 12.48 3.77
C LEU A 181 -6.91 11.66 3.64
N LEU A 182 -8.04 12.20 4.10
CA LEU A 182 -9.35 11.57 3.94
C LEU A 182 -9.70 11.38 2.46
N PHE A 183 -9.49 12.39 1.62
CA PHE A 183 -9.69 12.30 0.18
C PHE A 183 -8.80 11.23 -0.45
N LEU A 184 -7.52 11.17 -0.09
CA LEU A 184 -6.60 10.13 -0.59
C LEU A 184 -7.03 8.72 -0.17
N VAL A 185 -7.51 8.55 1.07
CA VAL A 185 -8.06 7.28 1.55
C VAL A 185 -9.31 6.90 0.77
N ILE A 186 -10.25 7.83 0.54
CA ILE A 186 -11.45 7.58 -0.26
C ILE A 186 -11.07 7.21 -1.69
N LEU A 187 -10.13 7.92 -2.30
CA LEU A 187 -9.64 7.65 -3.65
C LEU A 187 -8.99 6.27 -3.73
N LEU A 188 -8.20 5.89 -2.73
CA LEU A 188 -7.62 4.55 -2.63
C LEU A 188 -8.72 3.49 -2.54
N LEU A 189 -9.67 3.63 -1.61
CA LEU A 189 -10.76 2.67 -1.44
C LEU A 189 -11.66 2.57 -2.68
N PHE A 190 -11.91 3.68 -3.37
CA PHE A 190 -12.61 3.70 -4.64
C PHE A 190 -11.82 2.94 -5.72
N SER A 191 -10.51 3.20 -5.80
CA SER A 191 -9.62 2.53 -6.75
C SER A 191 -9.59 1.02 -6.54
N LEU A 192 -9.51 0.56 -5.29
CA LEU A 192 -9.54 -0.87 -4.94
C LEU A 192 -10.88 -1.56 -5.26
N ARG A 193 -11.97 -0.80 -5.37
CA ARG A 193 -13.28 -1.31 -5.82
C ARG A 193 -13.44 -1.27 -7.33
N SER A 194 -12.74 -0.37 -8.00
CA SER A 194 -12.76 -0.24 -9.45
C SER A 194 -11.91 -1.34 -10.07
N ASN A 195 -12.45 -2.55 -10.22
CA ASN A 195 -11.75 -3.63 -10.92
C ASN A 195 -12.20 -3.66 -12.40
N ARG A 196 -11.25 -3.69 -13.34
CA ARG A 196 -11.53 -3.80 -14.77
C ARG A 196 -10.84 -5.06 -15.30
N PRO A 197 -11.48 -6.23 -15.21
CA PRO A 197 -10.87 -7.49 -15.65
C PRO A 197 -10.68 -7.52 -17.16
N LEU A 198 -9.90 -8.48 -17.63
CA LEU A 198 -9.69 -8.72 -19.05
C LEU A 198 -11.01 -9.14 -19.74
N PRO A 199 -11.24 -8.73 -21.00
CA PRO A 199 -12.47 -9.03 -21.73
C PRO A 199 -12.42 -10.45 -22.32
N ILE A 200 -12.59 -11.47 -21.47
CA ILE A 200 -12.58 -12.89 -21.85
C ILE A 200 -13.91 -13.57 -21.60
N ARG A 201 -14.16 -14.67 -22.33
CA ARG A 201 -15.39 -15.46 -22.19
C ARG A 201 -15.35 -16.25 -20.88
N PRO A 202 -16.51 -16.56 -20.26
CA PRO A 202 -16.56 -17.46 -19.11
C PRO A 202 -15.91 -18.81 -19.42
N SER A 203 -15.23 -19.40 -18.44
CA SER A 203 -14.53 -20.69 -18.59
C SER A 203 -13.44 -20.73 -19.68
N SER A 204 -12.92 -19.58 -20.09
CA SER A 204 -11.78 -19.52 -21.01
C SER A 204 -10.53 -20.24 -20.49
N LYS A 205 -9.71 -20.72 -21.43
CA LYS A 205 -8.38 -21.29 -21.21
C LYS A 205 -7.31 -20.22 -21.38
N VAL A 206 -6.49 -20.04 -20.35
CA VAL A 206 -5.47 -19.00 -20.29
C VAL A 206 -4.10 -19.63 -20.28
N LEU A 207 -3.20 -19.20 -21.15
CA LEU A 207 -1.77 -19.54 -21.11
C LEU A 207 -1.00 -18.38 -20.48
N LEU A 208 -0.39 -18.62 -19.32
CA LEU A 208 0.59 -17.70 -18.74
C LEU A 208 1.99 -18.15 -19.13
N VAL A 209 2.73 -17.26 -19.81
CA VAL A 209 4.12 -17.47 -20.21
C VAL A 209 5.03 -16.66 -19.28
N ILE A 210 5.86 -17.36 -18.52
CA ILE A 210 6.87 -16.77 -17.61
C ILE A 210 8.27 -17.22 -18.02
N ALA A 211 9.29 -16.46 -17.61
CA ALA A 211 10.66 -16.79 -17.96
C ALA A 211 11.24 -17.80 -16.96
N HIS A 212 11.00 -17.59 -15.66
CA HIS A 212 11.64 -18.33 -14.58
C HIS A 212 10.65 -18.81 -13.51
N PRO A 213 11.02 -19.83 -12.72
CA PRO A 213 10.33 -20.15 -11.48
C PRO A 213 10.40 -18.96 -10.52
N ASP A 214 9.29 -18.58 -9.88
CA ASP A 214 9.07 -17.42 -8.99
C ASP A 214 8.36 -16.23 -9.64
N ASP A 215 8.46 -16.08 -10.96
CA ASP A 215 7.80 -15.03 -11.73
C ASP A 215 6.29 -15.00 -11.50
N GLU A 216 5.67 -16.18 -11.42
CA GLU A 216 4.22 -16.33 -11.25
C GLU A 216 3.75 -15.74 -9.92
N THR A 217 4.58 -15.89 -8.88
CA THR A 217 4.30 -15.41 -7.54
C THR A 217 4.64 -13.94 -7.40
N MET A 218 5.81 -13.53 -7.91
CA MET A 218 6.29 -12.16 -7.78
C MET A 218 5.47 -11.17 -8.63
N PHE A 219 5.05 -11.59 -9.83
CA PHE A 219 4.48 -10.66 -10.82
C PHE A 219 3.01 -10.90 -11.13
N PHE A 220 2.48 -12.13 -11.03
CA PHE A 220 1.16 -12.49 -11.55
C PHE A 220 0.14 -12.98 -10.52
N ALA A 221 0.49 -13.04 -9.23
CA ALA A 221 -0.39 -13.58 -8.20
C ALA A 221 -1.81 -12.95 -8.17
N PRO A 222 -1.99 -11.61 -8.24
CA PRO A 222 -3.34 -11.03 -8.31
C PRO A 222 -4.17 -11.56 -9.48
N THR A 223 -3.57 -11.67 -10.66
CA THR A 223 -4.23 -12.12 -11.90
C THR A 223 -4.56 -13.60 -11.84
N LEU A 224 -3.62 -14.44 -11.42
CA LEU A 224 -3.81 -15.89 -11.31
C LEU A 224 -4.97 -16.22 -10.36
N ARG A 225 -4.98 -15.57 -9.20
CA ARG A 225 -6.04 -15.73 -8.20
C ARG A 225 -7.39 -15.28 -8.74
N ALA A 226 -7.44 -14.12 -9.40
CA ALA A 226 -8.67 -13.59 -9.97
C ALA A 226 -9.25 -14.50 -11.08
N LEU A 227 -8.40 -14.97 -11.99
CA LEU A 227 -8.81 -15.84 -13.10
C LEU A 227 -9.25 -17.23 -12.62
N SER A 228 -8.51 -17.82 -11.68
CA SER A 228 -8.86 -19.12 -11.08
C SER A 228 -10.20 -19.05 -10.36
N LEU A 229 -10.43 -18.00 -9.55
CA LEU A 229 -11.71 -17.79 -8.85
C LEU A 229 -12.88 -17.49 -9.78
N ALA A 230 -12.62 -16.97 -10.98
CA ALA A 230 -13.62 -16.77 -12.02
C ALA A 230 -13.91 -18.05 -12.84
N GLY A 231 -13.27 -19.17 -12.52
CA GLY A 231 -13.50 -20.47 -13.16
C GLY A 231 -12.75 -20.67 -14.48
N HIS A 232 -11.75 -19.84 -14.78
CA HIS A 232 -10.90 -20.04 -15.95
C HIS A 232 -9.86 -21.14 -15.67
N ARG A 233 -9.55 -21.94 -16.69
CA ARG A 233 -8.45 -22.92 -16.61
C ARG A 233 -7.15 -22.22 -17.01
N ILE A 234 -6.14 -22.32 -16.16
CA ILE A 234 -4.85 -21.66 -16.38
C ILE A 234 -3.80 -22.72 -16.65
N PHE A 235 -3.15 -22.61 -17.81
CA PHE A 235 -1.93 -23.31 -18.16
C PHE A 235 -0.75 -22.39 -17.94
N MET A 236 0.34 -22.94 -17.43
CA MET A 236 1.57 -22.19 -17.21
C MET A 236 2.70 -22.79 -18.01
N LEU A 237 3.38 -21.95 -18.78
CA LEU A 237 4.61 -22.28 -19.49
C LEU A 237 5.75 -21.46 -18.91
N CYS A 238 6.67 -22.13 -18.23
CA CYS A 238 7.92 -21.55 -17.75
C CYS A 238 9.03 -21.89 -18.75
N VAL A 239 9.61 -20.87 -19.38
CA VAL A 239 10.50 -21.03 -20.54
C VAL A 239 11.89 -21.55 -20.14
N SER A 240 12.35 -21.27 -18.93
CA SER A 240 13.56 -21.82 -18.35
C SER A 240 13.29 -22.31 -16.95
N ASN A 241 13.94 -23.40 -16.53
CA ASN A 241 13.89 -23.87 -15.14
C ASN A 241 14.71 -22.99 -14.17
N GLY A 242 15.32 -21.89 -14.63
CA GLY A 242 16.10 -20.98 -13.79
C GLY A 242 17.40 -21.60 -13.30
N ASN A 243 18.08 -22.38 -14.14
CA ASN A 243 19.27 -23.16 -13.77
C ASN A 243 20.58 -22.35 -13.74
N TYR A 244 20.56 -21.03 -13.76
CA TYR A 244 21.78 -20.21 -13.74
C TYR A 244 22.74 -20.58 -12.58
N GLU A 245 22.18 -20.91 -11.41
CA GLU A 245 22.92 -21.33 -10.22
C GLU A 245 23.03 -22.86 -10.06
N GLY A 246 22.69 -23.65 -11.09
CA GLY A 246 22.65 -25.12 -11.01
C GLY A 246 21.47 -25.69 -10.20
N LEU A 247 20.46 -24.88 -9.91
CA LEU A 247 19.31 -25.24 -9.07
C LEU A 247 18.01 -25.52 -9.85
N GLY A 248 18.06 -25.63 -11.17
CA GLY A 248 16.87 -25.63 -12.04
C GLY A 248 15.89 -26.77 -11.73
N ARG A 249 16.40 -27.98 -11.46
CA ARG A 249 15.56 -29.11 -11.05
C ARG A 249 14.81 -28.83 -9.76
N LYS A 250 15.47 -28.23 -8.76
CA LYS A 250 14.84 -27.86 -7.48
C LYS A 250 13.78 -26.78 -7.69
N ARG A 251 14.13 -25.72 -8.42
CA ARG A 251 13.22 -24.60 -8.73
C ARG A 251 12.00 -25.05 -9.54
N THR A 252 12.15 -26.05 -10.40
CA THR A 252 11.02 -26.69 -11.09
C THR A 252 10.02 -27.32 -10.12
N TYR A 253 10.49 -28.06 -9.09
CA TYR A 253 9.61 -28.61 -8.06
C TYR A 253 8.97 -27.50 -7.21
N GLU A 254 9.76 -26.48 -6.82
CA GLU A 254 9.26 -25.33 -6.05
C GLU A 254 8.14 -24.60 -6.79
N LEU A 255 8.29 -24.37 -8.11
CA LEU A 255 7.25 -23.79 -8.96
C LEU A 255 5.97 -24.62 -8.97
N ARG A 256 6.08 -25.94 -9.21
CA ARG A 256 4.91 -26.83 -9.27
C ARG A 256 4.12 -26.85 -7.96
N ASP A 257 4.79 -26.68 -6.84
CA ASP A 257 4.14 -26.56 -5.52
C ASP A 257 3.56 -25.14 -5.31
N ALA A 258 4.30 -24.10 -5.68
CA ALA A 258 3.88 -22.70 -5.53
C ALA A 258 2.54 -22.40 -6.22
N VAL A 259 2.37 -22.89 -7.45
CA VAL A 259 1.19 -22.61 -8.27
C VAL A 259 -0.12 -23.11 -7.67
N TYR A 260 -0.07 -24.14 -6.82
CA TYR A 260 -1.24 -24.68 -6.13
C TYR A 260 -1.85 -23.60 -5.22
N HIS A 261 -1.01 -22.84 -4.52
CA HIS A 261 -1.46 -21.74 -3.67
C HIS A 261 -2.09 -20.60 -4.49
N LEU A 262 -1.69 -20.43 -5.74
CA LEU A 262 -2.23 -19.43 -6.67
C LEU A 262 -3.49 -19.88 -7.41
N GLY A 263 -3.97 -21.10 -7.15
CA GLY A 263 -5.21 -21.63 -7.73
C GLY A 263 -5.03 -22.24 -9.12
N VAL A 264 -3.80 -22.65 -9.47
CA VAL A 264 -3.47 -23.33 -10.72
C VAL A 264 -3.16 -24.79 -10.41
N SER A 265 -3.59 -25.71 -11.28
CA SER A 265 -3.28 -27.13 -11.11
C SER A 265 -1.79 -27.39 -11.39
N PRO A 266 -1.05 -28.11 -10.51
CA PRO A 266 0.32 -28.52 -10.80
C PRO A 266 0.47 -29.39 -12.05
N SER A 267 -0.61 -30.01 -12.53
CA SER A 267 -0.63 -30.78 -13.79
C SER A 267 -0.60 -29.88 -15.03
N ASP A 268 -1.03 -28.62 -14.89
CA ASP A 268 -1.14 -27.66 -15.99
C ASP A 268 0.10 -26.76 -16.10
N VAL A 269 1.17 -27.09 -15.36
CA VAL A 269 2.48 -26.42 -15.42
C VAL A 269 3.45 -27.22 -16.27
N THR A 270 3.99 -26.57 -17.30
CA THR A 270 5.08 -27.05 -18.14
C THR A 270 6.30 -26.17 -17.91
N VAL A 271 7.43 -26.78 -17.57
CA VAL A 271 8.72 -26.10 -17.44
C VAL A 271 9.63 -26.66 -18.52
N LEU A 272 10.14 -25.79 -19.38
CA LEU A 272 11.08 -26.17 -20.42
C LEU A 272 12.50 -26.25 -19.84
N ASP A 273 13.30 -27.12 -20.46
CA ASP A 273 14.71 -27.32 -20.13
C ASP A 273 15.46 -27.55 -21.44
N TYR A 274 15.46 -26.53 -22.29
CA TYR A 274 16.10 -26.56 -23.60
C TYR A 274 17.39 -25.72 -23.57
N ASP A 275 18.45 -26.23 -24.19
CA ASP A 275 19.73 -25.51 -24.34
C ASP A 275 19.57 -24.15 -25.03
N ALA A 276 18.56 -23.99 -25.89
CA ALA A 276 18.27 -22.73 -26.57
C ALA A 276 17.68 -21.64 -25.66
N PHE A 277 17.19 -22.00 -24.46
CA PHE A 277 16.48 -21.10 -23.54
C PHE A 277 17.07 -21.08 -22.13
N GLN A 278 18.41 -20.99 -22.04
CA GLN A 278 19.11 -20.91 -20.76
C GLN A 278 18.90 -19.54 -20.07
N ASP A 279 18.86 -19.58 -18.74
CA ASP A 279 18.67 -18.40 -17.90
C ASP A 279 19.81 -17.38 -18.05
N GLY A 280 19.48 -16.09 -18.18
CA GLY A 280 20.43 -14.98 -18.28
C GLY A 280 20.83 -14.60 -19.72
N GLU A 281 20.53 -15.44 -20.70
CA GLU A 281 20.87 -15.18 -22.11
C GLU A 281 19.76 -14.42 -22.86
N GLN A 282 20.03 -13.97 -24.09
CA GLN A 282 18.94 -13.51 -24.97
C GLN A 282 18.40 -14.71 -25.74
N TRP A 283 17.10 -14.97 -25.64
CA TRP A 283 16.49 -16.06 -26.37
C TRP A 283 16.14 -15.66 -27.79
N ASP A 284 16.30 -16.60 -28.73
CA ASP A 284 15.86 -16.38 -30.10
C ASP A 284 14.33 -16.27 -30.16
N LYS A 285 13.86 -15.09 -30.57
CA LYS A 285 12.43 -14.78 -30.66
C LYS A 285 11.69 -15.66 -31.67
N GLN A 286 12.35 -16.15 -32.73
CA GLN A 286 11.70 -17.00 -33.72
C GLN A 286 11.49 -18.42 -33.17
N GLY A 287 12.54 -19.01 -32.62
CA GLY A 287 12.50 -20.31 -31.96
C GLY A 287 11.51 -20.34 -30.81
N LEU A 288 11.56 -19.35 -29.91
CA LEU A 288 10.59 -19.23 -28.82
C LEU A 288 9.17 -19.01 -29.37
N GLY A 289 9.02 -18.16 -30.39
CA GLY A 289 7.73 -17.93 -31.07
C GLY A 289 7.09 -19.23 -31.57
N CYS A 290 7.86 -20.11 -32.22
CA CYS A 290 7.39 -21.43 -32.66
C CYS A 290 6.92 -22.31 -31.49
N VAL A 291 7.64 -22.30 -30.36
CA VAL A 291 7.24 -23.05 -29.16
C VAL A 291 5.94 -22.51 -28.58
N LEU A 292 5.80 -21.18 -28.51
CA LEU A 292 4.59 -20.53 -28.00
C LEU A 292 3.38 -20.84 -28.88
N LEU A 293 3.50 -20.73 -30.21
CA LEU A 293 2.43 -21.08 -31.16
C LEU A 293 1.96 -22.53 -30.97
N ARG A 294 2.91 -23.47 -30.88
CA ARG A 294 2.60 -24.88 -30.64
C ARG A 294 1.79 -25.08 -29.35
N HIS A 295 2.14 -24.38 -28.27
CA HIS A 295 1.41 -24.48 -27.01
C HIS A 295 0.03 -23.84 -27.09
N MET A 296 -0.10 -22.72 -27.81
CA MET A 296 -1.41 -22.09 -28.04
C MET A 296 -2.37 -23.04 -28.77
N GLU A 297 -1.88 -23.74 -29.80
CA GLU A 297 -2.65 -24.69 -30.61
C GLU A 297 -3.01 -25.96 -29.81
N VAL A 298 -2.01 -26.63 -29.23
CA VAL A 298 -2.20 -27.91 -28.51
C VAL A 298 -3.14 -27.77 -27.32
N LEU A 299 -3.04 -26.67 -26.58
CA LEU A 299 -3.91 -26.41 -25.44
C LEU A 299 -5.25 -25.77 -25.86
N SER A 300 -5.32 -25.28 -27.09
CA SER A 300 -6.43 -24.50 -27.67
C SER A 300 -6.85 -23.37 -26.73
N VAL A 301 -5.89 -22.50 -26.40
CA VAL A 301 -6.11 -21.40 -25.45
C VAL A 301 -6.88 -20.24 -26.08
N ASP A 302 -7.58 -19.45 -25.26
CA ASP A 302 -8.28 -18.24 -25.70
C ASP A 302 -7.49 -16.96 -25.39
N LEU A 303 -6.59 -17.03 -24.42
CA LEU A 303 -5.85 -15.89 -23.88
C LEU A 303 -4.41 -16.28 -23.58
N VAL A 304 -3.47 -15.42 -23.94
CA VAL A 304 -2.06 -15.51 -23.57
C VAL A 304 -1.68 -14.28 -22.74
N LEU A 305 -1.04 -14.53 -21.60
CA LEU A 305 -0.49 -13.52 -20.70
C LEU A 305 1.03 -13.67 -20.64
N SER A 306 1.76 -12.55 -20.71
CA SER A 306 3.20 -12.53 -20.44
C SER A 306 3.68 -11.14 -20.06
N PHE A 307 4.99 -10.93 -20.04
CA PHE A 307 5.64 -9.64 -19.80
C PHE A 307 5.50 -8.71 -21.01
N ASP A 308 5.63 -7.40 -20.77
CA ASP A 308 5.79 -6.41 -21.83
C ASP A 308 7.27 -6.21 -22.22
N THR A 309 7.51 -5.27 -23.15
CA THR A 309 8.85 -4.86 -23.58
C THR A 309 9.82 -4.57 -22.44
N GLY A 310 9.30 -4.01 -21.33
CA GLY A 310 10.12 -3.56 -20.22
C GLY A 310 10.52 -4.68 -19.26
N GLY A 311 9.99 -5.90 -19.42
CA GLY A 311 10.43 -7.07 -18.65
C GLY A 311 10.40 -6.85 -17.13
N VAL A 312 9.46 -6.05 -16.63
CA VAL A 312 9.31 -5.53 -15.26
C VAL A 312 10.45 -4.61 -14.79
N SER A 313 11.69 -5.06 -14.89
CA SER A 313 12.93 -4.38 -14.47
C SER A 313 13.97 -4.31 -15.58
N GLY A 314 13.59 -4.58 -16.83
CA GLY A 314 14.50 -4.72 -17.96
C GLY A 314 15.16 -6.10 -18.02
N HIS A 315 14.56 -7.13 -17.40
CA HIS A 315 15.13 -8.46 -17.43
C HIS A 315 15.09 -9.05 -18.85
N ARG A 316 16.23 -9.47 -19.38
CA ARG A 316 16.38 -9.90 -20.78
C ARG A 316 15.43 -11.02 -21.15
N ASN A 317 15.37 -12.08 -20.35
CA ASN A 317 14.47 -13.21 -20.63
C ASN A 317 12.98 -12.82 -20.63
N HIS A 318 12.57 -11.88 -19.77
CA HIS A 318 11.19 -11.40 -19.74
C HIS A 318 10.88 -10.61 -21.03
N SER A 319 11.82 -9.75 -21.45
CA SER A 319 11.74 -9.05 -22.73
C SER A 319 11.78 -10.02 -23.91
N SER A 320 12.54 -11.12 -23.86
CA SER A 320 12.55 -12.16 -24.90
C SER A 320 11.19 -12.86 -25.04
N CYS A 321 10.47 -13.12 -23.93
CA CYS A 321 9.09 -13.62 -23.98
C CYS A 321 8.18 -12.64 -24.74
N PHE A 322 8.29 -11.33 -24.45
CA PHE A 322 7.55 -10.30 -25.18
C PHE A 322 7.94 -10.26 -26.66
N GLU A 323 9.23 -10.27 -26.99
CA GLU A 323 9.72 -10.20 -28.37
C GLU A 323 9.24 -11.40 -29.21
N ALA A 324 9.22 -12.60 -28.64
CA ALA A 324 8.71 -13.78 -29.29
C ALA A 324 7.21 -13.65 -29.60
N LEU A 325 6.40 -13.23 -28.63
CA LEU A 325 4.96 -12.97 -28.82
C LEU A 325 4.72 -11.87 -29.86
N GLN A 326 5.50 -10.79 -29.81
CA GLN A 326 5.41 -9.69 -30.75
C GLN A 326 5.76 -10.12 -32.17
N GLU A 327 6.76 -10.99 -32.34
CA GLU A 327 7.17 -11.53 -33.63
C GLU A 327 6.04 -12.33 -34.27
N VAL A 328 5.47 -13.30 -33.56
CA VAL A 328 4.37 -14.14 -34.08
C VAL A 328 3.09 -13.35 -34.32
N TYR A 329 2.80 -12.37 -33.47
CA TYR A 329 1.66 -11.46 -33.64
C TYR A 329 1.85 -10.58 -34.89
N THR A 330 3.03 -10.00 -35.09
CA THR A 330 3.33 -9.14 -36.25
C THR A 330 3.35 -9.94 -37.56
N ARG A 331 3.69 -11.22 -37.50
CA ARG A 331 3.61 -12.14 -38.66
C ARG A 331 2.19 -12.57 -38.99
N GLY A 332 1.21 -12.31 -38.13
CA GLY A 332 -0.19 -12.70 -38.34
C GLY A 332 -0.40 -14.22 -38.28
N VAL A 333 0.44 -14.93 -37.52
CA VAL A 333 0.36 -16.40 -37.37
C VAL A 333 -0.26 -16.83 -36.03
N ILE A 334 -0.74 -15.89 -35.23
CA ILE A 334 -1.51 -16.17 -34.02
C ILE A 334 -2.88 -16.73 -34.44
N PRO A 335 -3.37 -17.80 -33.78
CA PRO A 335 -4.71 -18.32 -34.05
C PRO A 335 -5.79 -17.25 -33.86
N GLU A 336 -6.81 -17.22 -34.74
CA GLU A 336 -7.74 -16.08 -34.88
C GLU A 336 -8.47 -15.66 -33.59
N ASP A 337 -8.77 -16.61 -32.71
CA ASP A 337 -9.50 -16.36 -31.45
C ASP A 337 -8.59 -16.09 -30.24
N VAL A 338 -7.27 -16.15 -30.40
CA VAL A 338 -6.33 -15.98 -29.29
C VAL A 338 -6.05 -14.50 -29.03
N GLN A 339 -6.37 -14.06 -27.82
CA GLN A 339 -6.03 -12.71 -27.35
C GLN A 339 -4.69 -12.71 -26.63
N ILE A 340 -3.87 -11.67 -26.80
CA ILE A 340 -2.58 -11.55 -26.11
C ILE A 340 -2.55 -10.25 -25.30
N PHE A 341 -2.32 -10.38 -24.00
CA PHE A 341 -2.15 -9.26 -23.08
C PHE A 341 -0.81 -9.35 -22.36
N VAL A 342 -0.22 -8.19 -22.11
CA VAL A 342 1.11 -8.08 -21.50
C VAL A 342 1.03 -7.25 -20.22
N LEU A 343 1.77 -7.70 -19.20
CA LEU A 343 1.87 -7.04 -17.90
C LEU A 343 2.68 -5.75 -18.05
N ASP A 344 2.11 -4.63 -17.62
CA ASP A 344 2.76 -3.32 -17.74
C ASP A 344 4.00 -3.23 -16.83
N SER A 345 5.15 -2.91 -17.42
CA SER A 345 6.32 -2.48 -16.67
C SER A 345 6.17 -1.03 -16.19
N VAL A 346 6.35 -0.80 -14.89
CA VAL A 346 6.29 0.54 -14.29
C VAL A 346 7.66 1.05 -13.81
N SER A 347 7.78 2.36 -13.62
CA SER A 347 8.96 2.99 -13.04
C SER A 347 9.28 2.44 -11.64
N LEU A 348 10.54 2.55 -11.22
CA LEU A 348 11.01 2.03 -9.93
C LEU A 348 10.22 2.60 -8.74
N PHE A 349 9.84 3.88 -8.80
CA PHE A 349 9.00 4.51 -7.78
C PHE A 349 7.64 3.79 -7.66
N ARG A 350 6.91 3.69 -8.78
CA ARG A 350 5.60 3.01 -8.81
C ARG A 350 5.69 1.54 -8.45
N LYS A 351 6.81 0.90 -8.79
CA LYS A 351 7.09 -0.50 -8.47
C LYS A 351 7.00 -0.76 -6.96
N TYR A 352 7.49 0.16 -6.13
CA TYR A 352 7.59 -0.03 -4.68
C TYR A 352 6.58 0.79 -3.85
N LEU A 353 5.56 1.38 -4.50
CA LEU A 353 4.44 2.02 -3.80
C LEU A 353 3.44 1.00 -3.21
N GLY A 354 3.58 -0.29 -3.54
CA GLY A 354 2.66 -1.32 -3.09
C GLY A 354 1.21 -1.03 -3.49
N ILE A 355 0.30 -1.16 -2.52
CA ILE A 355 -1.14 -0.90 -2.71
C ILE A 355 -1.46 0.57 -3.03
N PHE A 356 -0.58 1.52 -2.67
CA PHE A 356 -0.80 2.94 -2.89
C PHE A 356 -0.67 3.36 -4.37
N ASP A 357 -0.18 2.47 -5.25
CA ASP A 357 -0.20 2.70 -6.70
C ASP A 357 -1.59 2.53 -7.34
N ALA A 358 -2.60 2.11 -6.57
CA ALA A 358 -3.94 1.83 -7.09
C ALA A 358 -4.58 3.01 -7.85
N PRO A 359 -4.57 4.27 -7.36
CA PRO A 359 -5.13 5.40 -8.12
C PRO A 359 -4.44 5.63 -9.47
N PHE A 360 -3.12 5.51 -9.51
CA PHE A 360 -2.35 5.63 -10.76
C PHE A 360 -2.66 4.50 -11.73
N SER A 361 -2.84 3.29 -11.21
CA SER A 361 -3.19 2.10 -12.00
C SER A 361 -4.58 2.24 -12.64
N VAL A 362 -5.59 2.63 -11.87
CA VAL A 362 -6.96 2.84 -12.39
C VAL A 362 -7.01 3.96 -13.42
N ALA A 363 -6.22 5.01 -13.24
CA ALA A 363 -6.19 6.15 -14.14
C ALA A 363 -5.48 5.86 -15.48
N ARG A 364 -4.45 5.00 -15.48
CA ARG A 364 -3.57 4.80 -16.64
C ARG A 364 -3.78 3.51 -17.40
N SER A 365 -4.29 2.47 -16.75
CA SER A 365 -4.38 1.15 -17.35
C SER A 365 -5.84 0.80 -17.66
N PRO A 366 -6.11 0.24 -18.86
CA PRO A 366 -7.46 -0.15 -19.24
C PRO A 366 -7.95 -1.39 -18.48
N PHE A 367 -7.02 -2.30 -18.17
CA PHE A 367 -7.30 -3.56 -17.48
C PHE A 367 -6.41 -3.72 -16.26
N HIS A 368 -7.01 -4.14 -15.16
CA HIS A 368 -6.29 -4.32 -13.90
C HIS A 368 -6.99 -5.27 -12.95
N TYR A 369 -6.18 -5.94 -12.13
CA TYR A 369 -6.58 -6.83 -11.06
C TYR A 369 -6.00 -6.35 -9.73
N PHE A 370 -6.87 -6.20 -8.73
CA PHE A 370 -6.50 -5.90 -7.36
C PHE A 370 -6.57 -7.15 -6.48
N ALA A 371 -5.46 -7.47 -5.80
CA ALA A 371 -5.40 -8.56 -4.84
C ALA A 371 -6.22 -8.21 -3.58
N ARG A 372 -6.97 -9.18 -3.08
CA ARG A 372 -7.57 -9.11 -1.74
C ARG A 372 -6.58 -9.68 -0.72
N GLY A 373 -6.85 -9.49 0.58
CA GLY A 373 -5.98 -10.01 1.64
C GLY A 373 -5.69 -11.51 1.53
N ARG A 374 -6.68 -12.32 1.12
CA ARG A 374 -6.49 -13.76 0.87
C ARG A 374 -5.57 -14.08 -0.32
N ASP A 375 -5.55 -13.21 -1.32
CA ASP A 375 -4.74 -13.37 -2.53
C ASP A 375 -3.29 -12.98 -2.23
N VAL A 376 -3.09 -11.93 -1.43
CA VAL A 376 -1.78 -11.59 -0.87
C VAL A 376 -1.26 -12.74 0.01
N ALA A 377 -2.09 -13.26 0.92
CA ALA A 377 -1.71 -14.41 1.74
C ALA A 377 -1.40 -15.68 0.91
N ALA A 378 -2.06 -15.86 -0.24
CA ALA A 378 -1.74 -16.92 -1.19
C ALA A 378 -0.38 -16.67 -1.87
N ALA A 379 -0.10 -15.44 -2.30
CA ALA A 379 1.19 -15.05 -2.86
C ALA A 379 2.33 -15.27 -1.87
N TRP A 380 2.14 -14.91 -0.59
CA TRP A 380 3.12 -15.20 0.46
C TRP A 380 3.34 -16.69 0.66
N ARG A 381 2.29 -17.51 0.69
CA ARG A 381 2.44 -18.97 0.80
C ARG A 381 3.19 -19.55 -0.41
N ALA A 382 2.86 -19.11 -1.62
CA ALA A 382 3.58 -19.47 -2.84
C ALA A 382 5.06 -19.03 -2.78
N MET A 383 5.37 -17.83 -2.28
CA MET A 383 6.76 -17.39 -2.17
C MET A 383 7.56 -18.22 -1.15
N HIS A 384 6.90 -18.72 -0.10
CA HIS A 384 7.53 -19.60 0.89
C HIS A 384 7.86 -20.99 0.35
N THR A 385 7.24 -21.46 -0.75
CA THR A 385 7.63 -22.72 -1.39
C THR A 385 8.88 -22.56 -2.25
N HIS A 386 9.12 -21.36 -2.80
CA HIS A 386 10.37 -20.97 -3.48
C HIS A 386 11.55 -20.78 -2.52
N ARG A 387 11.84 -21.78 -1.69
CA ARG A 387 12.87 -21.73 -0.64
C ARG A 387 14.26 -21.43 -1.18
N SER A 388 14.60 -21.97 -2.35
CA SER A 388 15.89 -21.70 -2.98
C SER A 388 16.06 -20.25 -3.45
N GLN A 389 14.95 -19.53 -3.59
CA GLN A 389 14.93 -18.17 -4.14
C GLN A 389 14.55 -17.12 -3.09
N PHE A 390 13.90 -17.51 -2.00
CA PHE A 390 13.34 -16.58 -1.02
C PHE A 390 14.39 -15.97 -0.05
N VAL A 391 15.25 -15.14 -0.62
CA VAL A 391 16.29 -14.36 0.08
C VAL A 391 15.75 -13.02 0.58
N TRP A 392 16.52 -12.33 1.43
CA TRP A 392 16.07 -11.14 2.18
C TRP A 392 15.48 -10.02 1.30
N PHE A 393 16.01 -9.76 0.10
CA PHE A 393 15.47 -8.72 -0.77
C PHE A 393 14.15 -9.13 -1.44
N ARG A 394 13.90 -10.44 -1.65
CA ARG A 394 12.61 -10.94 -2.10
C ARG A 394 11.54 -10.79 -1.00
N PHE A 395 11.92 -10.87 0.27
CA PHE A 395 11.02 -10.53 1.38
C PHE A 395 10.56 -9.06 1.32
N LEU A 396 11.50 -8.12 1.08
CA LEU A 396 11.15 -6.71 0.88
C LEU A 396 10.28 -6.51 -0.36
N TYR A 397 10.59 -7.21 -1.46
CA TYR A 397 9.77 -7.19 -2.66
C TYR A 397 8.33 -7.63 -2.35
N MET A 398 8.13 -8.70 -1.58
CA MET A 398 6.79 -9.18 -1.23
C MET A 398 5.96 -8.20 -0.39
N ILE A 399 6.61 -7.26 0.31
CA ILE A 399 5.95 -6.20 1.11
C ILE A 399 5.66 -4.96 0.27
N PHE A 400 6.63 -4.52 -0.53
CA PHE A 400 6.58 -3.19 -1.14
C PHE A 400 6.20 -3.22 -2.63
N SER A 401 6.40 -4.35 -3.31
CA SER A 401 6.12 -4.43 -4.74
C SER A 401 4.64 -4.32 -5.02
N ARG A 402 4.26 -3.37 -5.89
CA ARG A 402 2.88 -3.25 -6.36
C ARG A 402 2.41 -4.50 -7.10
N TYR A 403 3.28 -5.33 -7.66
CA TYR A 403 2.86 -6.50 -8.43
C TYR A 403 2.26 -7.62 -7.55
N VAL A 404 2.55 -7.61 -6.25
CA VAL A 404 1.89 -8.49 -5.26
C VAL A 404 0.44 -8.06 -5.01
N TYR A 405 0.13 -6.78 -5.26
CA TYR A 405 -1.16 -6.17 -4.94
C TYR A 405 -2.00 -5.83 -6.18
N ILE A 406 -1.35 -5.49 -7.29
CA ILE A 406 -1.94 -4.84 -8.46
C ILE A 406 -1.24 -5.32 -9.73
N ASN A 407 -1.98 -5.98 -10.60
CA ASN A 407 -1.55 -6.24 -11.97
C ASN A 407 -2.30 -5.34 -12.93
N THR A 408 -1.60 -4.75 -13.89
CA THR A 408 -2.16 -3.89 -14.94
C THR A 408 -1.72 -4.42 -16.30
N PHE A 409 -2.64 -4.46 -17.25
CA PHE A 409 -2.42 -5.05 -18.56
C PHE A 409 -2.81 -4.13 -19.69
N ARG A 410 -2.14 -4.34 -20.81
CA ARG A 410 -2.51 -3.82 -22.13
C ARG A 410 -2.52 -4.94 -23.15
N ARG A 411 -3.33 -4.79 -24.20
CA ARG A 411 -3.30 -5.69 -25.34
C ARG A 411 -1.99 -5.49 -26.11
N ILE A 412 -1.42 -6.57 -26.65
CA ILE A 412 -0.31 -6.45 -27.60
C ILE A 412 -0.79 -5.73 -28.86
N ALA A 413 0.05 -4.88 -29.45
CA ALA A 413 -0.26 -4.14 -30.66
C ALA A 413 0.75 -4.51 -31.75
N PRO A 414 0.37 -4.52 -33.04
CA PRO A 414 1.33 -4.83 -34.10
C PRO A 414 2.38 -3.73 -34.16
N VAL A 415 3.64 -4.10 -34.37
CA VAL A 415 4.68 -3.10 -34.69
C VAL A 415 4.46 -2.69 -36.14
N ASN A 416 4.15 -1.42 -36.38
CA ASN A 416 4.14 -0.86 -37.72
C ASN A 416 5.56 -1.00 -38.29
N LYS A 417 5.76 -1.94 -39.22
CA LYS A 417 7.01 -2.02 -39.98
C LYS A 417 7.09 -0.75 -40.82
N ILE A 418 7.96 0.20 -40.46
CA ILE A 418 8.33 1.27 -41.37
C ILE A 418 8.92 0.59 -42.60
N PRO A 419 8.36 0.75 -43.81
CA PRO A 419 8.91 0.13 -44.99
C PRO A 419 10.33 0.68 -45.17
N VAL A 420 11.33 -0.19 -44.99
CA VAL A 420 12.72 0.13 -45.33
C VAL A 420 12.72 0.40 -46.82
N ALA A 421 12.94 1.65 -47.21
CA ALA A 421 13.07 2.03 -48.62
C ALA A 421 14.13 1.12 -49.24
N LYS A 422 13.75 0.33 -50.26
CA LYS A 422 14.68 -0.46 -51.05
C LYS A 422 15.74 0.50 -51.57
N ARG A 423 16.96 0.44 -51.01
CA ARG A 423 18.12 1.08 -51.63
C ARG A 423 18.25 0.46 -53.02
N LYS A 424 17.96 1.24 -54.05
CA LYS A 424 18.30 0.89 -55.43
C LYS A 424 19.81 0.66 -55.47
N CYS A 425 20.24 -0.59 -55.60
CA CYS A 425 21.59 -0.89 -56.08
C CYS A 425 21.72 -0.19 -57.44
N LYS A 426 22.56 0.84 -57.51
CA LYS A 426 23.08 1.32 -58.79
C LYS A 426 23.98 0.20 -59.30
N SER A 427 23.63 -0.38 -60.44
CA SER A 427 24.55 -1.18 -61.24
C SER A 427 25.64 -0.23 -61.74
N SER A 428 26.87 -0.44 -61.30
CA SER A 428 28.08 0.10 -61.90
C SER A 428 28.65 -0.91 -62.87
#